data_AF-V4IN97-F1
#
_entry.id   AF-V4IN97-F1
#
_cell.length_a   1.000
_cell.length_b   1.000
_cell.length_c   1.000
_cell.angle_alpha   90.00
_cell.angle_beta   90.00
_cell.angle_gamma   90.00
#
_symmetry.space_group_name_H-M   'P 1'
#
loop_
_entity.id
_entity.type
_entity.pdbx_description
1 polymer ?
#
loop_
_entity_poly.entity_id
_entity_poly.type
_entity_poly.pdbx_seq_one_letter_code
_entity_poly.pdbx_strand_id
1 'polypeptide(L)'
;MAEKHPQEPIRHSKLEQEVAGYAEAMNLIYGSYREIAVTENHIKQLHSSLLKYSSKDVRHRGEYKKLPNNVEAFGLDGKSLGIRVD
;
A
#
# COMPACT_ATOMS: atom_id res chain seq x y z
N MET A 1 -16.92 -17.88 37.49
CA MET A 1 -17.40 -16.97 36.43
C MET A 1 -16.20 -16.13 36.01
N ALA A 2 -15.55 -16.44 34.88
CA ALA A 2 -14.38 -15.68 34.43
C ALA A 2 -14.85 -14.41 33.73
N GLU A 3 -14.44 -13.27 34.26
CA GLU A 3 -14.72 -11.94 33.72
C GLU A 3 -14.00 -11.79 32.38
N LYS A 4 -14.77 -11.88 31.30
CA LYS A 4 -14.27 -11.70 29.94
C LYS A 4 -13.98 -10.21 29.76
N HIS A 5 -12.74 -9.81 30.02
CA HIS A 5 -12.27 -8.45 29.77
C HIS A 5 -12.62 -8.07 28.32
N PRO A 6 -13.25 -6.90 28.09
CA PRO A 6 -13.55 -6.45 26.74
C PRO A 6 -12.23 -6.27 25.99
N GLN A 7 -12.04 -7.06 24.94
CA GLN A 7 -10.89 -6.88 24.05
C GLN A 7 -11.05 -5.51 23.40
N GLU A 8 -10.17 -4.57 23.72
CA GLU A 8 -10.12 -3.30 23.01
C GLU A 8 -9.95 -3.57 21.51
N PRO A 9 -10.62 -2.83 20.62
CA PRO A 9 -10.44 -3.01 19.19
C PRO A 9 -8.96 -2.81 18.87
N ILE A 10 -8.31 -3.87 18.38
CA ILE A 10 -6.88 -3.83 18.04
C ILE A 10 -6.71 -2.75 16.97
N ARG A 11 -6.24 -1.57 17.39
CA ARG A 11 -5.80 -0.53 16.49
C ARG A 11 -4.45 -0.97 15.97
N HIS A 12 -4.46 -1.67 14.84
CA HIS A 12 -3.23 -2.09 14.19
C HIS A 12 -2.35 -0.88 13.88
N SER A 13 -1.07 -0.99 14.21
CA SER A 13 -0.10 0.05 13.86
C SER A 13 -0.01 0.20 12.33
N LYS A 14 0.43 1.35 11.83
CA LYS A 14 0.59 1.56 10.37
C LYS A 14 1.49 0.49 9.74
N LEU A 15 2.54 0.09 10.45
CA LEU A 15 3.44 -0.98 9.99
C LEU A 15 2.73 -2.32 9.91
N GLU A 16 1.87 -2.65 10.88
CA GLU A 16 1.10 -3.90 10.84
C GLU A 16 0.11 -3.92 9.66
N GLN A 17 -0.54 -2.79 9.38
CA GLN A 17 -1.43 -2.64 8.22
C GLN A 17 -0.66 -2.82 6.90
N GLU A 18 0.52 -2.22 6.79
CA GLU A 18 1.40 -2.37 5.63
C GLU A 18 1.86 -3.83 5.46
N VAL A 19 2.35 -4.47 6.53
CA VAL A 19 2.79 -5.87 6.50
C VAL A 19 1.66 -6.81 6.08
N ALA A 20 0.45 -6.62 6.62
CA ALA A 20 -0.71 -7.42 6.26
C ALA A 20 -1.08 -7.25 4.77
N GLY A 21 -1.06 -6.02 4.26
CA GLY A 21 -1.30 -5.72 2.85
C GLY A 21 -0.27 -6.34 1.91
N TYR A 22 1.02 -6.26 2.28
CA TYR A 22 2.09 -6.91 1.53
C TYR A 22 1.94 -8.43 1.50
N ALA A 23 1.64 -9.05 2.65
CA ALA A 23 1.46 -10.50 2.72
C ALA A 23 0.31 -10.96 1.80
N GLU A 24 -0.80 -10.25 1.77
CA GLU A 24 -1.94 -10.59 0.90
C GLU A 24 -1.61 -10.41 -0.59
N ALA A 25 -1.00 -9.28 -0.97
CA ALA A 25 -0.60 -9.03 -2.35
C ALA A 25 0.44 -10.06 -2.83
N MET A 26 1.42 -10.41 -2.00
CA MET A 26 2.42 -11.41 -2.32
C MET A 26 1.82 -12.80 -2.49
N ASN A 27 0.91 -13.21 -1.59
CA ASN A 27 0.24 -14.50 -1.73
C ASN A 27 -0.54 -14.60 -3.05
N LEU A 28 -1.22 -13.53 -3.46
CA LEU A 28 -1.92 -13.48 -4.75
C LEU A 28 -0.95 -13.60 -5.94
N ILE A 29 0.16 -12.87 -5.91
CA ILE A 29 1.19 -12.92 -6.97
C ILE A 29 1.78 -14.33 -7.03
N TYR A 30 2.22 -14.90 -5.91
CA TYR A 30 2.80 -16.24 -5.89
C TYR A 30 1.82 -17.32 -6.37
N GLY A 31 0.54 -17.22 -5.97
CA GLY A 31 -0.48 -18.18 -6.33
C GLY A 31 -0.96 -18.10 -7.79
N SER A 32 -0.76 -16.96 -8.47
CA SER A 32 -1.37 -16.73 -9.79
C SER A 32 -0.53 -15.90 -10.76
N TYR A 33 0.80 -15.85 -10.59
CA TYR A 33 1.67 -14.99 -11.42
C TYR A 33 1.58 -15.29 -12.92
N ARG A 34 1.22 -16.52 -13.31
CA ARG A 34 1.09 -16.90 -14.72
C ARG A 34 -0.19 -16.38 -15.34
N GLU A 35 -1.23 -16.23 -14.52
CA GLU A 35 -2.56 -15.78 -14.91
C GLU A 35 -2.68 -14.25 -14.80
N ILE A 36 -1.84 -13.60 -14.01
CA ILE A 36 -1.80 -12.14 -13.86
C ILE A 36 -1.06 -11.53 -15.05
N ALA A 37 -1.79 -11.24 -16.13
CA ALA A 37 -1.28 -10.43 -17.22
C ALA A 37 -0.97 -9.00 -16.72
N VAL A 38 0.14 -8.40 -17.18
CA VAL A 38 0.52 -7.03 -16.83
C VAL A 38 -0.39 -6.05 -17.58
N THR A 39 -1.56 -5.83 -17.02
CA THR A 39 -2.56 -4.88 -17.52
C THR A 39 -2.82 -3.82 -16.46
N GLU A 40 -3.25 -2.64 -16.88
CA GLU A 40 -3.63 -1.56 -15.96
C GLU A 40 -4.64 -2.03 -14.90
N ASN A 41 -5.65 -2.79 -15.32
CA ASN A 41 -6.69 -3.29 -14.43
C ASN A 41 -6.12 -4.23 -13.36
N HIS A 42 -5.23 -5.16 -13.73
CA HIS A 42 -4.59 -6.04 -12.75
C HIS A 42 -3.65 -5.28 -11.81
N ILE A 43 -2.95 -4.26 -12.29
CA ILE A 43 -2.11 -3.41 -11.44
C ILE A 43 -2.98 -2.66 -10.41
N LYS A 44 -4.12 -2.11 -10.83
CA LYS A 44 -5.09 -1.47 -9.94
C LYS A 44 -5.68 -2.43 -8.91
N GLN A 45 -5.98 -3.67 -9.31
CA GLN A 45 -6.44 -4.71 -8.39
C GLN A 45 -5.38 -5.08 -7.35
N LEU A 46 -4.13 -5.29 -7.77
CA LEU A 46 -3.00 -5.54 -6.86
C LEU A 46 -2.80 -4.38 -5.88
N HIS A 47 -2.92 -3.15 -6.36
CA HIS A 47 -2.85 -1.95 -5.52
C HIS A 47 -4.01 -1.89 -4.51
N SER A 48 -5.22 -2.28 -4.89
CA SER A 48 -6.35 -2.39 -3.96
C SER A 48 -6.10 -3.44 -2.88
N SER A 49 -5.53 -4.59 -3.23
CA SER A 49 -5.16 -5.64 -2.27
C SER A 49 -4.05 -5.19 -1.32
N LEU A 50 -3.02 -4.51 -1.84
CA LEU A 50 -1.91 -3.98 -1.04
C LEU A 50 -2.38 -2.98 0.03
N LEU A 51 -3.33 -2.11 -0.31
CA LEU A 51 -3.82 -1.06 0.59
C LEU A 51 -5.09 -1.45 1.37
N LYS A 52 -5.51 -2.72 1.31
CA LYS A 52 -6.76 -3.21 1.90
C LYS A 52 -6.91 -2.86 3.38
N TYR A 53 -5.82 -2.91 4.14
CA TYR A 53 -5.79 -2.64 5.58
C TYR A 53 -5.43 -1.19 5.92
N SER A 54 -4.99 -0.40 4.94
CA SER A 54 -4.62 1.00 5.20
C SER A 54 -5.86 1.85 5.41
N SER A 55 -6.09 2.23 6.65
CA SER A 55 -7.15 3.16 7.05
C SER A 55 -7.02 4.56 6.41
N LYS A 56 -5.79 4.98 6.06
CA LYS A 56 -5.53 6.30 5.45
C LYS A 56 -5.78 6.32 3.94
N ASP A 57 -5.58 5.18 3.27
CA ASP A 57 -5.50 5.12 1.81
C ASP A 57 -6.79 4.65 1.13
N VAL A 58 -7.86 4.45 1.91
CA VAL A 58 -9.16 3.98 1.43
C VAL A 58 -9.70 4.79 0.24
N ARG A 59 -9.41 6.09 0.19
CA ARG A 59 -9.92 7.01 -0.85
C ARG A 59 -9.25 6.89 -2.22
N HIS A 60 -8.08 6.24 -2.31
CA HIS A 60 -7.32 6.12 -3.57
C HIS A 60 -6.87 4.68 -3.87
N ARG A 61 -7.23 3.70 -3.03
CA ARG A 61 -6.96 2.29 -3.31
C ARG A 61 -7.58 1.87 -4.65
N GLY A 62 -6.72 1.36 -5.53
CA GLY A 62 -7.11 0.85 -6.84
C GLY A 62 -7.25 1.93 -7.91
N GLU A 63 -6.92 3.17 -7.58
CA GLU A 63 -6.98 4.30 -8.50
C GLU A 63 -5.59 4.91 -8.71
N TYR A 64 -5.45 5.64 -9.81
CA TYR A 64 -4.27 6.48 -9.98
C TYR A 64 -4.24 7.62 -8.97
N LYS A 65 -3.03 8.12 -8.71
CA LYS A 65 -2.84 9.36 -7.97
C LYS A 65 -3.65 10.48 -8.62
N LYS A 66 -4.39 11.24 -7.81
CA LYS A 66 -5.15 12.43 -8.24
C LYS A 66 -4.37 13.72 -8.06
N LEU A 67 -3.29 13.65 -7.28
CA LEU A 67 -2.40 14.76 -6.98
C LEU A 67 -1.01 14.42 -7.52
N PRO A 68 -0.22 15.44 -7.92
CA PRO A 68 1.17 15.23 -8.30
C PRO A 68 1.96 14.70 -7.09
N ASN A 69 2.73 13.65 -7.33
CA ASN A 69 3.69 13.11 -6.36
C ASN A 69 5.09 13.51 -6.86
N ASN A 70 5.71 14.46 -6.19
CA ASN A 70 7.03 14.95 -6.55
C ASN A 70 8.11 14.07 -5.92
N VAL A 71 9.03 13.56 -6.73
CA VAL A 71 10.23 12.88 -6.24
C VAL A 71 11.41 13.80 -6.50
N GLU A 72 12.06 14.28 -5.45
CA GLU A 72 13.18 15.19 -5.56
C GLU A 72 14.50 14.43 -5.42
N ALA A 73 15.42 14.68 -6.34
CA ALA A 73 16.76 14.13 -6.26
C ALA A 73 17.65 15.08 -5.44
N PHE A 74 18.37 14.57 -4.46
CA PHE A 74 19.33 15.35 -3.68
C PHE A 74 20.75 14.91 -4.01
N GLY A 75 21.63 15.90 -4.16
CA GLY A 75 23.07 15.69 -4.32
C GLY A 75 23.73 15.34 -2.98
N LEU A 76 25.01 14.96 -3.04
CA LEU A 76 25.80 14.61 -1.86
C LEU A 76 25.96 15.79 -0.88
N ASP A 77 25.78 17.02 -1.35
CA ASP A 77 25.80 18.26 -0.56
C ASP A 77 24.42 18.62 0.03
N GLY A 78 23.41 17.76 -0.17
CA GLY A 78 22.04 17.97 0.28
C GLY A 78 21.27 18.99 -0.56
N LYS A 79 21.83 19.53 -1.65
CA LYS A 79 21.10 20.42 -2.55
C LYS A 79 20.21 19.62 -3.49
N SER A 80 19.01 20.12 -3.73
CA SER A 80 18.12 19.59 -4.76
C SER A 80 18.80 19.68 -6.13
N LEU A 81 18.85 18.55 -6.83
CA LEU A 81 19.30 18.41 -8.21
C LEU A 81 18.13 18.54 -9.20
N GLY A 82 16.91 18.75 -8.70
CA GLY A 82 15.70 18.89 -9.49
C GLY A 82 14.55 18.01 -9.01
N ILE A 83 13.33 18.44 -9.34
CA ILE A 83 12.09 17.71 -9.06
C ILE A 83 11.79 16.82 -10.27
N ARG A 84 11.67 15.52 -10.07
CA ARG A 84 11.02 14.61 -11.02
C ARG A 84 9.53 14.61 -10.74
N VAL A 85 8.79 15.26 -11.63
CA VAL A 85 7.33 15.25 -11.66
C VAL A 85 6.92 14.17 -12.66
N ASP A 86 6.23 13.12 -12.19
CA ASP A 86 5.55 12.18 -13.10
C ASP A 86 4.09 12.58 -13.31
#